data_AF-A0A4R4TY65-F1
#
_entry.id   AF-A0A4R4TY65-F1
#
_cell.length_a   1.000
_cell.length_b   1.000
_cell.length_c   1.000
_cell.angle_alpha   90.00
_cell.angle_beta   90.00
_cell.angle_gamma   90.00
#
_symmetry.space_group_name_H-M   'P 1'
#
loop_
_entity.id
_entity.type
_entity.pdbx_description
1 polymer ?
#
loop_
_entity_poly.entity_id
_entity_poly.type
_entity_poly.pdbx_seq_one_letter_code
_entity_poly.pdbx_strand_id
1 'polypeptide(L)'
;MSTEWPQKAAPNPYEADARAADEALAQLRRDFTGHRIWRAVRWDGRLGDWVASLHDPHAGVDPTVIRSSPAGLREALVHEAARAEVARVETW
;
A
#
# COMPACT_ATOMS: atom_id res chain seq x y z
N MET A 1 24.01 34.30 -30.64
CA MET A 1 23.02 34.27 -29.55
C MET A 1 22.76 32.82 -29.24
N SER A 2 23.29 32.32 -28.13
CA SER A 2 23.14 30.92 -27.74
C SER A 2 21.76 30.72 -27.13
N THR A 3 20.90 29.98 -27.83
CA THR A 3 19.63 29.49 -27.30
C THR A 3 19.92 28.27 -26.44
N GLU A 4 20.28 28.50 -25.17
CA GLU A 4 20.24 27.44 -24.17
C GLU A 4 18.76 27.09 -23.92
N TRP A 5 18.37 25.88 -24.31
CA TRP A 5 17.07 25.30 -23.97
C TRP A 5 17.00 25.07 -22.44
N PRO A 6 15.80 25.13 -21.84
CA PRO A 6 15.65 25.34 -20.42
C PRO A 6 16.18 24.13 -19.66
N GLN A 7 16.93 24.41 -18.61
CA GLN A 7 17.44 23.46 -17.63
C GLN A 7 16.30 22.50 -17.24
N LYS A 8 16.37 21.25 -17.72
CA LYS A 8 15.38 20.20 -17.45
C LYS A 8 15.25 20.11 -15.93
N ALA A 9 14.15 20.62 -15.37
CA ALA A 9 13.95 20.64 -13.93
C ALA A 9 14.10 19.20 -13.42
N ALA A 10 15.01 18.99 -12.47
CA ALA A 10 15.15 17.69 -11.83
C ALA A 10 13.75 17.27 -11.32
N PRO A 11 13.36 15.99 -11.48
CA PRO A 11 12.04 15.54 -11.06
C PRO A 11 11.84 15.95 -9.60
N ASN A 12 10.69 16.57 -9.30
CA ASN A 12 10.38 16.94 -7.94
C ASN A 12 10.42 15.66 -7.10
N PRO A 13 11.21 15.59 -6.01
CA PRO A 13 11.33 14.38 -5.20
C PRO A 13 9.97 13.82 -4.76
N TYR A 14 8.98 14.70 -4.57
CA TYR A 14 7.59 14.31 -4.30
C TYR A 14 6.93 13.47 -5.40
N GLU A 15 7.17 13.77 -6.68
CA GLU A 15 6.59 13.02 -7.80
C GLU A 15 7.22 11.64 -7.96
N ALA A 16 8.52 11.53 -7.67
CA ALA A 16 9.23 10.25 -7.64
C ALA A 16 8.71 9.37 -6.49
N ASP A 17 8.54 9.94 -5.29
CA ASP A 17 7.93 9.26 -4.14
C ASP A 17 6.50 8.80 -4.45
N ALA A 18 5.69 9.64 -5.10
CA ALA A 18 4.33 9.28 -5.50
C ALA A 18 4.32 8.12 -6.51
N ARG A 19 5.23 8.12 -7.49
CA ARG A 19 5.35 7.05 -8.48
C ARG A 19 5.72 5.71 -7.82
N ALA A 20 6.72 5.72 -6.94
CA ALA A 20 7.13 4.53 -6.21
C ALA A 20 6.02 4.01 -5.30
N ALA A 21 5.25 4.91 -4.67
CA ALA A 21 4.09 4.53 -3.87
C ALA A 21 2.97 3.91 -4.72
N ASP A 22 2.69 4.44 -5.92
CA ASP A 22 1.71 3.87 -6.85
C ASP A 22 2.10 2.46 -7.29
N GLU A 23 3.38 2.23 -7.60
CA GLU A 23 3.89 0.90 -7.99
C GLU A 23 3.77 -0.11 -6.84
N ALA A 24 4.19 0.28 -5.63
CA ALA A 24 4.05 -0.57 -4.45
C ALA A 24 2.56 -0.86 -4.13
N LEU A 25 1.69 0.13 -4.31
CA LEU A 25 0.24 -0.04 -4.13
C LEU A 25 -0.35 -1.01 -5.16
N ALA A 26 0.06 -0.90 -6.42
CA ALA A 26 -0.36 -1.81 -7.48
C ALA A 26 0.09 -3.25 -7.18
N GLN A 27 1.31 -3.45 -6.68
CA GLN A 27 1.79 -4.77 -6.28
C GLN A 27 0.96 -5.35 -5.13
N LEU A 28 0.72 -4.58 -4.06
CA LEU A 28 -0.08 -5.04 -2.92
C LEU A 28 -1.51 -5.43 -3.33
N ARG A 29 -2.14 -4.66 -4.22
CA ARG A 29 -3.50 -4.97 -4.70
C ARG A 29 -3.56 -6.23 -5.56
N ARG A 30 -2.47 -6.58 -6.26
CA ARG A 30 -2.37 -7.84 -7.01
C ARG A 30 -2.16 -9.03 -6.07
N ASP A 31 -1.34 -8.85 -5.04
CA ASP A 31 -0.99 -9.92 -4.10
C ASP A 31 -2.13 -10.20 -3.09
N PHE A 32 -2.94 -9.19 -2.72
CA PHE A 32 -3.97 -9.28 -1.69
C PHE A 32 -5.34 -8.85 -2.20
N THR A 33 -5.94 -9.66 -3.07
CA THR A 33 -7.22 -9.37 -3.75
C THR A 33 -8.43 -9.27 -2.82
N GLY A 34 -8.39 -9.93 -1.66
CA GLY A 34 -9.45 -9.86 -0.64
C GLY A 34 -9.43 -8.58 0.21
N HIS A 35 -8.47 -7.68 -0.02
CA HIS A 35 -8.32 -6.44 0.74
C HIS A 35 -8.51 -5.22 -0.15
N ARG A 36 -9.18 -4.20 0.38
CA ARG A 36 -9.12 -2.85 -0.20
C ARG A 36 -7.90 -2.14 0.37
N ILE A 37 -6.94 -1.80 -0.50
CA ILE A 37 -5.66 -1.23 -0.09
C ILE A 37 -5.50 0.18 -0.67
N TRP A 38 -5.09 1.14 0.17
CA TRP A 38 -4.83 2.53 -0.21
C TRP A 38 -3.73 3.19 0.63
N ARG A 39 -3.23 4.34 0.17
CA ARG A 39 -2.39 5.25 0.95
C ARG A 39 -3.26 6.36 1.52
N ALA A 40 -3.19 6.56 2.83
CA ALA A 40 -3.78 7.72 3.47
C ALA A 40 -3.10 8.99 2.95
N VAL A 41 -3.83 10.10 2.93
CA VAL A 41 -3.29 11.42 2.62
C VAL A 41 -3.32 12.22 3.92
N ARG A 42 -2.16 12.79 4.28
CA ARG A 42 -2.05 13.63 5.47
C ARG A 42 -2.65 15.00 5.19
N TRP A 43 -2.87 15.77 6.25
CA TRP A 43 -3.42 17.12 6.15
C TRP A 43 -2.58 18.08 5.29
N ASP A 44 -1.28 17.81 5.13
CA ASP A 44 -0.33 18.58 4.32
C ASP A 44 -0.31 18.16 2.84
N GLY A 45 -1.22 17.28 2.42
CA GLY A 45 -1.29 16.75 1.05
C GLY A 45 -0.22 15.70 0.72
N ARG A 46 0.65 15.36 1.67
CA ARG A 46 1.65 14.30 1.48
C ARG A 46 1.05 12.93 1.75
N LEU A 47 1.65 11.91 1.13
CA LEU A 47 1.26 10.54 1.35
C LEU A 47 1.60 10.10 2.80
N GLY A 48 0.58 9.65 3.52
CA GLY A 48 0.61 9.16 4.92
C GLY A 48 0.64 7.64 4.99
N ASP A 49 0.07 7.02 6.02
CA ASP A 49 0.19 5.58 6.22
C ASP A 49 -0.44 4.70 5.12
N TRP A 50 0.01 3.47 5.04
CA TRP A 50 -0.55 2.41 4.20
C TRP A 50 -1.69 1.73 4.95
N VAL A 51 -2.83 1.58 4.30
CA VAL A 51 -4.05 1.03 4.90
C VAL A 51 -4.56 -0.12 4.04
N ALA A 52 -4.89 -1.22 4.69
CA ALA A 52 -5.61 -2.34 4.11
C ALA A 52 -6.83 -2.64 4.97
N SER A 53 -8.02 -2.50 4.39
CA SER A 53 -9.24 -2.99 5.03
C SER A 53 -9.70 -4.26 4.38
N LEU A 54 -10.13 -5.21 5.22
CA LEU A 54 -10.66 -6.47 4.76
C LEU A 54 -11.98 -6.22 4.00
N HIS A 55 -12.02 -6.66 2.75
CA HIS A 55 -13.24 -6.57 1.93
C HIS A 55 -13.91 -7.93 1.81
N ASP A 56 -13.10 -8.96 1.59
CA ASP A 56 -13.54 -10.35 1.65
C ASP A 56 -13.34 -10.87 3.09
N PRO A 57 -14.40 -11.15 3.88
CA PRO A 57 -14.26 -11.66 5.25
C PRO A 57 -13.53 -13.00 5.32
N HIS A 58 -13.37 -13.65 4.18
CA HIS A 58 -12.64 -14.88 4.00
C HIS A 58 -11.13 -14.68 3.78
N ALA A 59 -10.63 -13.46 3.63
CA ALA A 59 -9.23 -13.19 3.30
C ALA A 59 -8.35 -12.79 4.50
N GLY A 60 -8.91 -12.65 5.71
CA GLY A 60 -8.21 -12.14 6.90
C GLY A 60 -9.08 -12.18 8.15
N VAL A 61 -8.50 -11.87 9.32
CA VAL A 61 -9.19 -11.84 10.63
C VAL A 61 -9.39 -10.39 11.11
N ASP A 62 -8.36 -9.54 10.96
CA ASP A 62 -8.41 -8.13 11.31
C ASP A 62 -9.16 -7.30 10.24
N PRO A 63 -10.13 -6.46 10.65
CA PRO A 63 -10.93 -5.69 9.70
C PRO A 63 -10.14 -4.55 9.05
N THR A 64 -9.10 -4.01 9.68
CA THR A 64 -8.27 -2.94 9.09
C THR A 64 -6.85 -2.94 9.68
N VAL A 65 -5.86 -3.03 8.79
CA VAL A 65 -4.42 -2.98 9.10
C VAL A 65 -3.85 -1.66 8.59
N ILE A 66 -3.15 -0.92 9.46
CA ILE A 66 -2.46 0.33 9.13
C ILE A 66 -0.97 0.19 9.44
N ARG A 67 -0.11 0.58 8.50
CA ARG A 67 1.36 0.54 8.64
C ARG A 67 2.02 1.73 7.96
N SER A 68 3.15 2.18 8.49
CA SER A 68 3.85 3.35 7.95
C SER A 68 4.73 3.05 6.73
N SER A 69 4.90 1.77 6.36
CA SER A 69 5.67 1.32 5.19
C SER A 69 4.94 0.23 4.40
N PRO A 70 5.22 0.10 3.08
CA PRO A 70 4.56 -0.92 2.25
C PRO A 70 5.02 -2.33 2.62
N ALA A 71 6.30 -2.49 2.98
CA ALA A 71 6.84 -3.77 3.45
C ALA A 71 6.19 -4.21 4.76
N GLY A 72 6.03 -3.27 5.71
CA GLY A 72 5.33 -3.55 6.97
C GLY A 72 3.87 -3.93 6.76
N LEU A 73 3.19 -3.32 5.78
CA LEU A 73 1.83 -3.71 5.41
C LEU A 73 1.80 -5.12 4.81
N ARG A 74 2.72 -5.45 3.90
CA ARG A 74 2.82 -6.79 3.30
C ARG A 74 3.00 -7.87 4.35
N GLU A 75 3.97 -7.71 5.26
CA GLU A 75 4.22 -8.67 6.34
C GLU A 75 2.98 -8.85 7.22
N ALA A 76 2.31 -7.76 7.58
CA ALA A 76 1.09 -7.83 8.37
C ALA A 76 -0.02 -8.62 7.65
N LEU A 77 -0.23 -8.38 6.35
CA LEU A 77 -1.22 -9.10 5.55
C LEU A 77 -0.88 -10.59 5.34
N VAL A 78 0.41 -10.95 5.25
CA VAL A 78 0.83 -12.36 5.19
C VAL A 78 0.54 -13.07 6.51
N HIS A 79 0.86 -12.45 7.65
CA HIS A 79 0.48 -13.00 8.96
C HIS A 79 -1.04 -13.09 9.12
N GLU A 80 -1.79 -12.11 8.61
CA GLU A 80 -3.25 -12.10 8.64
C GLU A 80 -3.85 -13.29 7.90
N ALA A 81 -3.40 -13.53 6.67
CA ALA A 81 -3.86 -14.63 5.84
C ALA A 81 -3.53 -15.99 6.49
N ALA A 82 -2.35 -16.13 7.09
CA ALA A 82 -1.99 -17.35 7.81
C ALA A 82 -2.91 -17.63 9.01
N ARG A 83 -3.29 -16.59 9.77
CA ARG A 83 -4.25 -16.73 10.88
C ARG A 83 -5.66 -17.09 10.38
N ALA A 84 -6.09 -16.50 9.27
CA ALA A 84 -7.39 -16.82 8.68
C ALA A 84 -7.47 -18.27 8.18
N GLU A 85 -6.38 -18.81 7.65
CA GLU A 85 -6.31 -20.22 7.23
C GLU A 85 -6.40 -21.17 8.43
N VAL A 86 -5.70 -20.87 9.53
CA VAL A 86 -5.79 -21.67 10.77
C VAL A 86 -7.20 -21.62 11.36
N ALA A 87 -7.82 -20.44 11.43
CA ALA A 87 -9.17 -20.27 11.96
C ALA A 87 -10.22 -21.05 11.16
N ARG A 88 -10.04 -21.20 9.83
CA ARG A 88 -10.91 -22.04 9.00
C ARG A 88 -10.85 -23.51 9.37
N VAL A 89 -9.64 -24.03 9.59
CA VAL A 89 -9.43 -25.45 9.91
C VAL A 89 -10.05 -25.81 11.26
N GLU A 90 -10.09 -24.87 12.22
CA GLU A 90 -10.72 -25.07 13.52
C GLU A 90 -12.26 -24.97 13.50
N THR A 91 -12.85 -24.46 12.43
CA THR A 91 -14.32 -24.25 12.33
C THR A 91 -15.04 -25.39 11.59
N TRP A 92 -14.38 -26.54 11.34
CA TRP A 92 -14.98 -27.73 10.71
C TRP A 92 -15.20 -28.90 11.65
#